data_AF-A0A177HYW8-F1
#
_entry.id   AF-A0A177HYW8-F1
#
_cell.length_a   1.000
_cell.length_b   1.000
_cell.length_c   1.000
_cell.angle_alpha   90.00
_cell.angle_beta   90.00
_cell.angle_gamma   90.00
#
_symmetry.space_group_name_H-M   'P 1'
#
loop_
_entity.id
_entity.type
_entity.pdbx_description
1 polymer ?
#
loop_
_entity_poly.entity_id
_entity_poly.type
_entity_poly.pdbx_seq_one_letter_code
_entity_poly.pdbx_strand_id
1 'polypeptide(L)'
;MLAWLATTSLTWRKSITHVAIDVSATYRAAIRTGLPHTRVAVGHFHVVQLANKMLWAARRRTTAEVGGRRGRATDPKRSARRRLLRSREDLTDEQFATMWNALGEGQSGSRPC
;
A
#
# COMPACT_ATOMS: atom_id res chain seq x y z
N MET A 1 18.93 -15.00 -10.39
CA MET A 1 19.01 -15.15 -8.92
C MET A 1 19.57 -16.50 -8.49
N LEU A 2 18.90 -17.63 -8.76
CA LEU A 2 19.39 -18.97 -8.34
C LEU A 2 20.78 -19.29 -8.90
N ALA A 3 21.00 -19.02 -10.19
CA ALA A 3 22.30 -19.20 -10.83
C ALA A 3 23.40 -18.39 -10.11
N TRP A 4 23.11 -17.15 -9.74
CA TRP A 4 24.03 -16.30 -8.97
C TRP A 4 24.23 -16.82 -7.54
N LEU A 5 23.18 -17.27 -6.85
CA LEU A 5 23.32 -17.90 -5.52
C LEU A 5 24.24 -19.13 -5.57
N ALA A 6 24.20 -19.90 -6.66
CA ALA A 6 25.06 -21.06 -6.85
C ALA A 6 26.55 -20.69 -6.97
N THR A 7 26.89 -19.47 -7.44
CA THR A 7 28.28 -19.00 -7.52
C THR A 7 28.82 -18.49 -6.18
N THR A 8 28.00 -18.38 -5.14
CA THR A 8 28.42 -17.93 -3.80
C THR A 8 28.89 -19.09 -2.92
N SER A 9 29.79 -18.82 -1.97
CA SER A 9 30.33 -19.85 -1.08
C SER A 9 29.21 -20.51 -0.26
N LEU A 10 29.37 -21.81 -0.01
CA LEU A 10 28.38 -22.57 0.77
C LEU A 10 28.31 -22.08 2.23
N THR A 11 29.45 -21.72 2.81
CA THR A 11 29.54 -21.21 4.18
C THR A 11 28.76 -19.91 4.35
N TRP A 12 28.89 -18.97 3.40
CA TRP A 12 28.12 -17.74 3.39
C TRP A 12 26.62 -18.00 3.23
N ARG A 13 26.22 -18.90 2.32
CA ARG A 13 24.80 -19.26 2.15
C ARG A 13 24.19 -19.84 3.42
N LYS A 14 24.95 -20.69 4.14
CA LYS A 14 24.50 -21.29 5.42
C LYS A 14 24.46 -20.30 6.58
N SER A 15 25.17 -19.18 6.52
CA SER A 15 25.11 -18.14 7.55
C SER A 15 23.91 -17.21 7.42
N ILE A 16 23.21 -17.23 6.28
CA ILE A 16 22.01 -16.42 6.09
C ILE A 16 20.88 -17.05 6.90
N THR A 17 20.31 -16.29 7.83
CA THR A 17 19.21 -16.77 8.67
C THR A 17 17.86 -16.19 8.26
N HIS A 18 17.85 -14.98 7.70
CA HIS A 18 16.64 -14.24 7.33
C HIS A 18 16.78 -13.60 5.96
N VAL A 19 15.68 -13.60 5.21
CA VAL A 19 15.58 -12.90 3.93
C VAL A 19 14.29 -12.10 3.92
N ALA A 20 14.40 -10.78 3.71
CA ALA A 20 13.26 -9.93 3.39
C ALA A 20 13.06 -9.91 1.87
N ILE A 21 11.84 -10.20 1.41
CA ILE A 21 11.50 -10.19 -0.01
C ILE A 21 10.28 -9.30 -0.29
N ASP A 22 10.17 -8.89 -1.55
CA ASP A 22 8.94 -8.36 -2.12
C ASP A 22 7.85 -9.45 -2.12
N VAL A 23 6.58 -9.04 -2.22
CA VAL A 23 5.42 -9.95 -2.32
C VAL A 23 5.39 -10.63 -3.70
N SER A 24 6.32 -11.55 -3.93
CA SER A 24 6.55 -12.21 -5.21
C SER A 24 6.69 -13.71 -5.03
N ALA A 25 5.82 -14.47 -5.70
CA ALA A 25 5.87 -15.93 -5.71
C ALA A 25 7.20 -16.42 -6.31
N THR A 26 7.71 -15.76 -7.34
CA THR A 26 8.97 -16.12 -8.01
C THR A 26 10.17 -15.97 -7.08
N TYR A 27 10.28 -14.84 -6.36
CA TYR A 27 11.36 -14.65 -5.40
C TYR A 27 11.24 -15.61 -4.22
N ARG A 28 10.01 -15.83 -3.71
CA ARG A 28 9.76 -16.82 -2.66
C ARG A 28 10.23 -18.22 -3.09
N ALA A 29 9.89 -18.66 -4.31
CA ALA A 29 10.30 -19.96 -4.83
C ALA A 29 11.82 -20.07 -4.96
N ALA A 30 12.47 -19.02 -5.47
CA ALA A 30 13.93 -18.97 -5.58
C ALA A 30 14.63 -19.03 -4.21
N ILE A 31 14.16 -18.31 -3.19
CA ILE A 31 14.71 -18.41 -1.83
C ILE A 31 14.47 -19.79 -1.24
N ARG A 32 13.28 -20.37 -1.40
CA ARG A 32 12.98 -21.72 -0.90
C ARG A 32 13.84 -22.80 -1.54
N THR A 33 14.25 -22.60 -2.79
CA THR A 33 15.15 -23.51 -3.51
C THR A 33 16.61 -23.28 -3.12
N GLY A 34 17.08 -22.03 -3.09
CA GLY A 34 18.50 -21.70 -2.89
C GLY A 34 18.96 -21.60 -1.44
N LEU A 35 18.04 -21.29 -0.52
CA LEU A 35 18.29 -21.04 0.91
C LEU A 35 17.14 -21.61 1.79
N PRO A 36 16.89 -22.94 1.76
CA PRO A 36 15.70 -23.55 2.35
C PRO A 36 15.58 -23.35 3.87
N HIS A 37 16.71 -23.17 4.56
CA HIS A 37 16.80 -22.97 6.01
C HIS A 37 16.42 -21.55 6.48
N THR A 38 16.33 -20.59 5.56
CA THR A 38 16.08 -19.19 5.92
C THR A 38 14.64 -18.94 6.33
N ARG A 39 14.46 -18.03 7.30
CA ARG A 39 13.17 -17.40 7.58
C ARG A 39 12.91 -16.32 6.53
N VAL A 40 11.77 -16.41 5.86
CA VAL A 40 11.38 -15.45 4.82
C VAL A 40 10.37 -14.48 5.40
N ALA A 41 10.71 -13.19 5.39
CA ALA A 41 9.84 -12.09 5.77
C ALA A 41 9.45 -11.28 4.53
N VAL A 42 8.28 -10.64 4.57
CA VAL A 42 7.87 -9.66 3.56
C VAL A 42 8.28 -8.28 4.04
N GLY A 43 8.91 -7.48 3.17
CA GLY A 43 9.25 -6.09 3.51
C GLY A 43 7.99 -5.26 3.82
N HIS A 44 7.97 -4.56 4.96
CA HIS A 44 6.83 -3.73 5.40
C HIS A 44 6.36 -2.73 4.35
N PHE A 45 7.30 -2.14 3.59
CA PHE A 45 6.98 -1.20 2.51
C PHE A 45 5.97 -1.78 1.51
N HIS A 46 6.16 -3.02 1.07
CA HIS A 46 5.27 -3.63 0.08
C HIS A 46 3.89 -3.97 0.66
N VAL A 47 3.82 -4.32 1.95
CA VAL A 47 2.55 -4.56 2.64
C VAL A 47 1.75 -3.26 2.70
N VAL A 48 2.38 -2.17 3.15
CA VAL A 48 1.75 -0.84 3.21
C VAL A 48 1.35 -0.35 1.81
N GLN A 49 2.22 -0.56 0.82
CA GLN A 49 1.92 -0.20 -0.57
C GLN A 49 0.72 -0.98 -1.12
N LEU A 50 0.63 -2.29 -0.84
CA LEU A 50 -0.50 -3.12 -1.24
C LEU A 50 -1.80 -2.68 -0.57
N ALA A 51 -1.76 -2.41 0.74
CA ALA A 51 -2.91 -1.88 1.48
C ALA A 51 -3.39 -0.54 0.88
N ASN A 52 -2.46 0.37 0.58
CA ASN A 52 -2.76 1.65 -0.05
C ASN A 52 -3.39 1.50 -1.45
N LYS A 53 -2.93 0.53 -2.26
CA LYS A 53 -3.54 0.21 -3.56
C LYS A 53 -4.99 -0.28 -3.40
N MET A 54 -5.23 -1.17 -2.43
CA MET A 54 -6.57 -1.69 -2.15
C MET A 54 -7.52 -0.60 -1.63
N LEU A 55 -7.05 0.25 -0.72
CA LEU A 55 -7.80 1.41 -0.24
C LEU A 55 -8.19 2.36 -1.37
N TRP A 56 -7.28 2.60 -2.31
CA TRP A 56 -7.57 3.42 -3.48
C TRP A 56 -8.67 2.81 -4.37
N ALA A 57 -8.63 1.49 -4.59
CA ALA A 57 -9.65 0.79 -5.38
C ALA A 57 -11.01 0.86 -4.69
N ALA A 58 -11.06 0.57 -3.38
CA ALA A 58 -12.27 0.68 -2.57
C ALA A 58 -12.85 2.10 -2.61
N ARG A 59 -12.05 3.14 -2.34
CA ARG A 59 -12.50 4.55 -2.38
C ARG A 59 -13.04 4.94 -3.74
N ARG A 60 -12.39 4.53 -4.82
CA ARG A 60 -12.84 4.81 -6.19
C ARG A 60 -14.21 4.18 -6.44
N ARG A 61 -14.38 2.91 -6.08
CA ARG A 61 -15.64 2.19 -6.23
C ARG A 61 -16.75 2.84 -5.42
N THR A 62 -16.54 3.07 -4.13
CA THR A 62 -17.52 3.73 -3.26
C THR A 62 -17.88 5.14 -3.76
N THR A 63 -16.91 5.91 -4.26
CA THR A 63 -17.21 7.23 -4.84
C THR A 63 -18.10 7.13 -6.09
N ALA A 64 -17.88 6.12 -6.92
CA ALA A 64 -18.70 5.87 -8.11
C ALA A 64 -20.11 5.39 -7.76
N GLU A 65 -20.23 4.45 -6.81
CA GLU A 65 -21.50 3.94 -6.31
C GLU A 65 -22.34 5.05 -5.66
N VAL A 66 -21.74 5.85 -4.76
CA VAL A 66 -22.45 6.93 -4.05
C VAL A 66 -22.76 8.11 -4.97
N GLY A 67 -21.84 8.46 -5.87
CA GLY A 67 -21.99 9.64 -6.73
C GLY A 67 -22.71 9.38 -8.05
N GLY A 68 -22.98 8.13 -8.41
CA GLY A 68 -23.43 7.73 -9.76
C GLY A 68 -22.42 8.05 -10.88
N ARG A 69 -21.20 8.49 -10.53
CA ARG A 69 -20.15 8.93 -11.45
C ARG A 69 -18.78 8.81 -10.84
N ARG A 70 -17.74 8.78 -11.69
CA ARG A 70 -16.35 8.88 -11.21
C ARG A 70 -16.09 10.22 -10.48
N GLY A 71 -15.25 10.17 -9.44
CA GLY A 71 -14.81 11.36 -8.71
C GLY A 71 -13.98 12.33 -9.55
N ARG A 72 -14.34 13.63 -9.52
CA ARG A 72 -13.76 14.77 -10.24
C ARG A 72 -12.73 15.52 -9.40
N ALA A 73 -11.86 16.29 -10.05
CA ALA A 73 -10.79 17.07 -9.41
C ALA A 73 -11.31 18.02 -8.31
N THR A 74 -12.50 18.57 -8.51
CA THR A 74 -13.19 19.48 -7.59
C THR A 74 -13.88 18.76 -6.43
N ASP A 75 -14.03 17.44 -6.48
CA ASP A 75 -14.69 16.71 -5.39
C ASP A 75 -13.79 16.71 -4.14
N PRO A 76 -14.29 17.09 -2.95
CA PRO A 76 -13.50 17.12 -1.71
C PRO A 76 -12.80 15.79 -1.38
N LYS A 77 -13.47 14.67 -1.63
CA LYS A 77 -12.91 13.31 -1.47
C LYS A 77 -11.68 13.09 -2.36
N ARG A 78 -11.64 13.70 -3.56
CA ARG A 78 -10.51 13.58 -4.49
C ARG A 78 -9.39 14.55 -4.17
N SER A 79 -9.68 15.75 -3.67
CA SER A 79 -8.66 16.72 -3.25
C SER A 79 -7.90 16.23 -2.00
N ALA A 80 -8.60 15.62 -1.04
CA ALA A 80 -8.06 15.07 0.19
C ALA A 80 -7.22 13.78 0.01
N ARG A 81 -7.32 13.10 -1.15
CA ARG A 81 -6.78 11.74 -1.38
C ARG A 81 -5.31 11.52 -1.02
N ARG A 82 -4.46 12.55 -1.17
CA ARG A 82 -3.02 12.46 -0.90
C ARG A 82 -2.72 12.46 0.60
N ARG A 83 -3.48 13.25 1.37
CA ARG A 83 -3.35 13.29 2.84
C ARG A 83 -3.84 11.99 3.46
N LEU A 84 -4.87 11.38 2.87
CA LEU A 84 -5.42 10.07 3.26
C LEU A 84 -4.50 8.86 2.99
N LEU A 85 -3.29 9.07 2.44
CA LEU A 85 -2.26 8.04 2.24
C LEU A 85 -1.04 8.26 3.15
N ARG A 86 -1.02 9.36 3.92
CA ARG A 86 0.05 9.67 4.87
C ARG A 86 -0.37 9.14 6.24
N SER A 87 0.61 8.76 7.04
CA SER A 87 0.37 8.39 8.42
C SER A 87 -0.04 9.63 9.23
N ARG A 88 -0.73 9.43 10.36
CA ARG A 88 -1.26 10.54 11.17
C ARG A 88 -0.14 11.40 11.75
N GLU A 89 0.96 10.78 12.12
CA GLU A 89 2.18 11.39 12.64
C GLU A 89 2.88 12.28 11.60
N ASP A 90 2.66 12.05 10.31
CA ASP A 90 3.21 12.86 9.24
C ASP A 90 2.35 14.11 8.93
N LEU A 91 1.15 14.18 9.49
CA LEU A 91 0.20 15.28 9.27
C LEU A 91 0.27 16.26 10.43
N THR A 92 0.38 17.55 10.11
CA THR A 92 0.06 18.59 11.09
C THR A 92 -1.42 18.52 11.45
N ASP A 93 -1.80 19.03 12.62
CA ASP A 93 -3.20 19.04 13.04
C ASP A 93 -4.09 19.82 12.06
N GLU A 94 -3.59 20.92 11.50
CA GLU A 94 -4.26 21.67 10.44
C GLU A 94 -4.46 20.83 9.17
N GLN A 95 -3.43 20.07 8.75
CA GLN A 95 -3.54 19.21 7.57
C GLN A 95 -4.54 18.09 7.78
N PHE A 96 -4.59 17.53 8.98
CA PHE A 96 -5.57 16.52 9.38
C PHE A 96 -6.98 17.11 9.43
N ALA A 97 -7.18 18.25 10.08
CA ALA A 97 -8.48 18.92 10.18
C ALA A 97 -9.02 19.31 8.80
N THR A 98 -8.18 19.89 7.94
CA THR A 98 -8.54 20.23 6.55
C THR A 98 -9.02 18.99 5.79
N MET A 99 -8.29 17.87 5.91
CA MET A 99 -8.65 16.61 5.29
C MET A 99 -9.97 16.06 5.86
N TRP A 100 -10.13 16.09 7.17
CA TRP A 100 -11.28 15.54 7.89
C TRP A 100 -12.57 16.30 7.56
N ASN A 101 -12.54 17.63 7.63
CA ASN A 101 -13.68 18.49 7.34
C ASN A 101 -14.13 18.35 5.88
N ALA A 102 -13.19 18.28 4.95
CA ALA A 102 -13.48 18.04 3.53
C ALA A 102 -14.19 16.69 3.28
N LEU A 103 -14.05 15.70 4.17
CA LEU A 103 -14.78 14.43 4.08
C LEU A 103 -16.15 14.49 4.76
N GLY A 104 -16.27 15.21 5.87
CA GLY A 104 -17.52 15.39 6.63
C GLY A 104 -18.60 16.15 5.86
N GLU A 105 -18.22 17.16 5.07
CA GLU A 105 -19.16 17.96 4.28
C GLU A 105 -19.76 17.21 3.06
N GLY A 106 -19.30 15.99 2.79
CA GLY A 106 -19.79 15.14 1.69
C GLY A 106 -21.09 14.37 1.97
N GLN A 107 -21.77 14.62 3.10
CA GLN A 107 -23.12 14.13 3.42
C GLN A 107 -24.20 15.21 3.17
N SER A 108 -24.01 16.09 2.19
CA SER A 108 -25.06 17.04 1.76
C SER A 108 -25.28 16.90 0.27
N GLY A 109 -25.88 15.77 -0.09
CA GLY A 109 -26.29 15.43 -1.46
C GLY A 109 -27.82 15.47 -1.62
N SER A 110 -28.47 16.55 -1.21
CA SER A 110 -29.77 16.94 -1.76
C SER A 110 -29.80 18.46 -1.91
N ARG A 111 -29.45 18.95 -3.11
CA ARG A 111 -30.00 20.22 -3.58
C ARG A 111 -31.30 19.86 -4.30
N PRO A 112 -32.48 20.33 -3.86
CA PRO A 112 -33.68 20.26 -4.69
C PRO A 112 -33.48 21.16 -5.92
N CYS A 113 -34.19 20.79 -6.97
CA CYS A 113 -34.27 21.36 -8.32
C CYS A 113 -33.88 22.84 -8.46
#